data_AF-A0A924B2F0-F1
#
_entry.id   AF-A0A924B2F0-F1
#
_cell.length_a   1.000
_cell.length_b   1.000
_cell.length_c   1.000
_cell.angle_alpha   90.00
_cell.angle_beta   90.00
_cell.angle_gamma   90.00
#
_symmetry.space_group_name_H-M   'P 1'
#
loop_
_entity.id
_entity.type
_entity.pdbx_description
1 polymer ?
#
loop_
_entity_poly.entity_id
_entity_poly.type
_entity_poly.pdbx_seq_one_letter_code
_entity_poly.pdbx_strand_id
1 'polypeptide(L)'
;MNAKLIFKISILVFGLAAVIFASKYFSSQPFQNSLDDVFQAGSQFQWCSTTNSKFKWLNPAIAKKTKSVAKNGLAEKYCFVQMESIQGIDIKIAKWDKLAQGLDSGGQVVYLEWDKGLQIFRAAGLPFKSSVLYKDLTD
;
A
#
# COMPACT_ATOMS: atom_id res chain seq x y z
N MET A 1 -23.06 -44.32 -9.78
CA MET A 1 -22.79 -42.89 -9.50
C MET A 1 -21.41 -42.56 -10.05
N ASN A 2 -21.26 -41.51 -10.87
CA ASN A 2 -20.06 -41.30 -11.68
C ASN A 2 -18.91 -40.71 -10.85
N ALA A 3 -17.88 -41.49 -10.52
CA ALA A 3 -16.79 -41.10 -9.62
C ALA A 3 -16.07 -39.79 -10.03
N LYS A 4 -16.02 -39.50 -11.34
CA LYS A 4 -15.51 -38.24 -11.90
C LYS A 4 -16.32 -37.01 -11.48
N LEU A 5 -17.63 -37.15 -11.25
CA LEU A 5 -18.49 -36.05 -10.83
C LEU A 5 -18.29 -35.75 -9.33
N ILE A 6 -18.17 -36.79 -8.51
CA ILE A 6 -17.94 -36.69 -7.06
C ILE A 6 -16.59 -36.01 -6.78
N PHE A 7 -15.54 -36.39 -7.51
CA PHE A 7 -14.20 -35.81 -7.36
C PHE A 7 -14.16 -34.30 -7.69
N LYS A 8 -14.88 -33.87 -8.74
CA LYS A 8 -14.99 -32.46 -9.10
C LYS A 8 -15.74 -31.65 -8.04
N ILE A 9 -16.81 -32.21 -7.50
CA ILE A 9 -17.60 -31.58 -6.43
C ILE A 9 -16.76 -31.47 -5.15
N SER A 10 -16.00 -32.50 -4.78
CA SER A 10 -15.13 -32.45 -3.59
C SER A 10 -14.02 -31.40 -3.71
N ILE A 11 -13.41 -31.22 -4.89
CA ILE A 11 -12.41 -30.15 -5.10
C ILE A 11 -13.05 -28.77 -4.95
N LEU A 12 -14.26 -28.59 -5.47
CA LEU A 12 -15.00 -27.34 -5.36
C LEU A 12 -15.34 -27.02 -3.89
N VAL A 13 -15.77 -28.01 -3.11
CA VAL A 13 -16.07 -27.85 -1.69
C VAL A 13 -14.81 -27.56 -0.87
N PHE A 14 -13.71 -28.27 -1.14
CA PHE A 14 -12.43 -28.01 -0.47
C PHE A 14 -11.86 -26.63 -0.81
N GLY A 15 -11.93 -26.23 -2.08
CA GLY A 15 -11.50 -24.89 -2.50
C GLY A 15 -12.30 -23.79 -1.82
N LEU A 16 -13.62 -23.94 -1.76
CA LEU A 16 -14.49 -22.98 -1.08
C LEU A 16 -14.21 -22.91 0.43
N ALA A 17 -13.99 -24.05 1.09
CA ALA A 17 -13.64 -24.11 2.51
C ALA A 17 -12.29 -23.41 2.78
N ALA A 18 -11.28 -23.64 1.93
CA ALA A 18 -9.98 -22.99 2.05
C ALA A 18 -10.08 -21.46 1.93
N VAL A 19 -10.88 -20.96 0.98
CA VAL A 19 -11.11 -19.51 0.81
C VAL A 19 -11.80 -18.91 2.04
N ILE A 20 -12.80 -19.59 2.61
CA ILE A 20 -13.51 -19.12 3.81
C ILE A 20 -12.57 -19.08 5.03
N PHE A 21 -11.76 -20.11 5.23
CA PHE A 21 -10.79 -20.14 6.34
C PHE A 21 -9.71 -19.07 6.19
N ALA A 22 -9.17 -18.88 4.98
CA ALA A 22 -8.23 -17.81 4.70
C ALA A 22 -8.85 -16.42 4.99
N SER A 23 -10.07 -16.19 4.52
CA SER A 23 -10.80 -14.93 4.75
C SER A 23 -11.00 -14.65 6.25
N LYS A 24 -11.34 -15.68 7.03
CA LYS A 24 -11.46 -15.57 8.50
C LYS A 24 -10.12 -15.29 9.17
N TYR A 25 -9.04 -15.93 8.72
CA TYR A 25 -7.69 -15.71 9.25
C TYR A 25 -7.19 -14.28 8.98
N PHE A 26 -7.35 -13.78 7.76
CA PHE A 26 -7.03 -12.38 7.42
C PHE A 26 -7.88 -11.35 8.18
N SER A 27 -9.04 -11.76 8.69
CA SER A 27 -9.93 -10.91 9.50
C SER A 27 -9.70 -11.06 11.02
N SER A 28 -8.76 -11.91 11.45
CA SER A 28 -8.55 -12.23 12.87
C SER A 28 -7.61 -11.25 13.57
N GLN A 29 -7.83 -11.02 14.86
CA GLN A 29 -6.95 -10.21 15.72
C GLN A 29 -5.46 -10.57 15.63
N PRO A 30 -5.02 -11.84 15.58
CA PRO A 30 -3.59 -12.15 15.46
C PRO A 30 -2.94 -11.66 14.16
N PHE A 31 -3.68 -11.59 13.05
CA PHE A 31 -3.17 -10.98 11.81
C PHE A 31 -3.07 -9.45 11.95
N GLN A 32 -4.06 -8.82 12.58
CA GLN A 32 -4.04 -7.39 12.89
C GLN A 32 -2.87 -7.04 13.83
N ASN A 33 -2.66 -7.83 14.89
CA ASN A 33 -1.56 -7.65 15.84
C ASN A 33 -0.18 -7.86 15.18
N SER A 34 -0.04 -8.86 14.29
CA SER A 34 1.21 -9.06 13.55
C SER A 34 1.53 -7.93 12.58
N LEU A 35 0.50 -7.27 12.02
CA LEU A 35 0.68 -6.06 11.21
C LEU A 35 1.01 -4.86 12.10
N ASP A 36 0.34 -4.73 13.25
CA ASP A 36 0.63 -3.67 14.23
C ASP A 36 2.06 -3.77 14.77
N ASP A 37 2.62 -4.97 14.97
CA ASP A 37 4.04 -5.15 15.34
C ASP A 37 4.99 -4.70 14.22
N VAL A 38 4.61 -4.87 12.96
CA VAL A 38 5.36 -4.33 11.81
C VAL A 38 5.27 -2.79 11.75
N PHE A 39 4.18 -2.21 12.24
CA PHE A 39 3.95 -0.75 12.21
C PHE A 39 4.41 -0.01 13.48
N GLN A 40 4.40 -0.63 14.66
CA GLN A 40 4.77 0.02 15.94
C GLN A 40 6.25 0.40 16.00
N ALA A 41 7.11 -0.25 15.21
CA ALA A 41 8.55 0.03 15.20
C ALA A 41 8.94 1.29 14.41
N GLY A 42 8.00 2.07 13.84
CA GLY A 42 8.35 3.19 12.96
C GLY A 42 9.10 2.69 11.73
N SER A 43 8.62 1.59 11.14
CA SER A 43 9.29 0.91 10.05
C SER A 43 9.41 1.83 8.83
N GLN A 44 10.64 1.92 8.31
CA GLN A 44 10.87 2.58 7.04
C GLN A 44 10.44 1.64 5.92
N PHE A 45 9.67 2.16 4.99
CA PHE A 45 9.19 1.42 3.83
C PHE A 45 9.62 2.13 2.55
N GLN A 46 10.21 1.38 1.64
CA GLN A 46 10.57 1.87 0.32
C GLN A 46 9.56 1.34 -0.71
N TRP A 47 8.66 2.19 -1.18
CA TRP A 47 7.59 1.76 -2.10
C TRP A 47 7.98 1.84 -3.59
N CYS A 48 9.07 2.53 -3.91
CA CYS A 48 9.65 2.56 -5.25
C CYS A 48 11.19 2.47 -5.21
N SER A 49 11.77 1.90 -6.26
CA SER A 49 13.20 1.93 -6.53
C SER A 49 13.68 3.38 -6.59
N THR A 50 14.78 3.69 -5.92
CA THR A 50 15.42 5.02 -5.98
C THR A 50 16.41 5.13 -7.14
N THR A 51 16.99 4.01 -7.58
CA THR A 51 18.04 3.94 -8.60
C THR A 51 17.51 3.80 -10.03
N ASN A 52 16.42 3.05 -10.22
CA ASN A 52 15.77 2.84 -11.53
C ASN A 52 14.41 3.55 -11.63
N SER A 53 14.20 4.57 -10.80
CA SER A 53 12.89 5.19 -10.67
C SER A 53 12.52 5.97 -11.94
N LYS A 54 11.36 5.64 -12.53
CA LYS A 54 10.62 6.58 -13.39
C LYS A 54 9.65 7.41 -12.53
N PHE A 55 10.14 7.91 -11.40
CA PHE A 55 9.32 8.64 -10.45
C PHE A 55 8.67 9.85 -11.11
N LYS A 56 7.35 9.98 -10.93
CA LYS A 56 6.59 11.10 -11.46
C LYS A 56 5.42 11.44 -10.54
N TRP A 57 5.32 12.71 -10.18
CA TRP A 57 4.11 13.27 -9.60
C TRP A 57 2.99 13.30 -10.63
N LEU A 58 1.86 12.70 -10.27
CA LEU A 58 0.63 12.73 -11.04
C LEU A 58 -0.23 13.94 -10.65
N ASN A 59 -0.09 14.39 -9.40
CA ASN A 59 -0.73 15.62 -8.93
C ASN A 59 0.05 16.87 -9.41
N PRO A 60 -0.59 17.77 -10.20
CA PRO A 60 0.10 18.92 -10.78
C PRO A 60 0.52 19.98 -9.74
N ALA A 61 -0.24 20.13 -8.65
CA ALA A 61 0.10 21.10 -7.59
C ALA A 61 1.38 20.68 -6.86
N ILE A 62 1.49 19.39 -6.51
CA ILE A 62 2.68 18.83 -5.86
C ILE A 62 3.87 18.85 -6.83
N ALA A 63 3.67 18.48 -8.09
CA ALA A 63 4.70 18.56 -9.12
C ALA A 63 5.30 19.97 -9.25
N LYS A 64 4.48 21.01 -9.13
CA LYS A 64 4.93 22.40 -9.15
C LYS A 64 5.70 22.77 -7.88
N LYS A 65 5.22 22.35 -6.71
CA LYS A 65 5.85 22.60 -5.41
C LYS A 65 7.24 21.97 -5.31
N THR A 66 7.39 20.74 -5.80
CA THR A 66 8.67 20.02 -5.74
C THR A 66 9.56 20.24 -6.96
N LYS A 67 9.29 21.24 -7.80
CA LYS A 67 10.03 21.47 -9.06
C LYS A 67 11.50 21.83 -8.82
N SER A 68 11.82 22.40 -7.66
CA SER A 68 13.18 22.74 -7.24
C SER A 68 14.03 21.53 -6.84
N VAL A 69 13.41 20.39 -6.56
CA VAL A 69 14.11 19.15 -6.24
C VAL A 69 14.59 18.52 -7.56
N ALA A 70 15.88 18.19 -7.62
CA ALA A 70 16.44 17.51 -8.79
C ALA A 70 15.68 16.21 -9.07
N LYS A 71 15.47 15.88 -10.35
CA LYS A 71 14.70 14.69 -10.75
C LYS A 71 15.20 13.40 -10.08
N ASN A 72 16.51 13.24 -9.95
CA ASN A 72 17.11 12.07 -9.31
C ASN A 72 16.88 12.06 -7.79
N GLY A 73 16.86 13.24 -7.15
CA GLY A 73 16.62 13.37 -5.70
C GLY A 73 15.15 13.24 -5.29
N LEU A 74 14.19 13.32 -6.24
CA LEU A 74 12.77 13.12 -5.94
C LEU A 74 12.50 11.69 -5.48
N ALA A 75 13.07 10.70 -6.16
CA ALA A 75 12.86 9.30 -5.82
C ALA A 75 13.51 8.96 -4.47
N GLU A 76 14.75 9.40 -4.27
CA GLU A 76 15.47 9.24 -3.00
C GLU A 76 14.69 9.83 -1.83
N LYS A 77 14.07 11.01 -2.02
CA LYS A 77 13.32 11.69 -0.97
C LYS A 77 11.95 11.08 -0.70
N TYR A 78 11.20 10.70 -1.75
CA TYR A 78 9.78 10.37 -1.63
C TYR A 78 9.45 8.87 -1.77
N CYS A 79 10.39 8.04 -2.21
CA CYS A 79 10.20 6.58 -2.23
C CYS A 79 10.34 5.97 -0.83
N PHE A 80 11.19 6.55 0.02
CA PHE A 80 11.35 6.13 1.41
C PHE A 80 10.35 6.88 2.29
N VAL A 81 9.44 6.13 2.90
CA VAL A 81 8.43 6.67 3.81
C VAL A 81 8.62 6.08 5.19
N GLN A 82 8.53 6.93 6.20
CA GLN A 82 8.41 6.48 7.58
C GLN A 82 6.94 6.18 7.84
N MET A 83 6.65 4.92 8.14
CA MET A 83 5.30 4.47 8.39
C MET A 83 4.91 4.65 9.85
N GLU A 84 3.68 5.10 10.04
CA GLU A 84 3.03 5.27 11.33
C GLU A 84 1.76 4.43 11.37
N SER A 85 1.34 4.05 12.57
CA SER A 85 0.12 3.26 12.79
C SER A 85 -1.12 3.97 12.23
N ILE A 86 -1.98 3.18 11.61
CA ILE A 86 -3.29 3.60 11.08
C ILE A 86 -4.45 3.20 12.01
N GLN A 87 -4.14 2.88 13.27
CA GLN A 87 -5.14 2.46 14.26
C GLN A 87 -6.26 3.50 14.39
N GLY A 88 -7.50 3.01 14.47
CA GLY A 88 -8.70 3.86 14.58
C GLY A 88 -9.21 4.45 13.27
N ILE A 89 -8.61 4.10 12.12
CA ILE A 89 -9.06 4.55 10.79
C ILE A 89 -9.79 3.41 10.09
N ASP A 90 -11.01 3.67 9.62
CA ASP A 90 -11.70 2.75 8.72
C ASP A 90 -11.17 2.92 7.29
N ILE A 91 -10.30 2.02 6.87
CA ILE A 91 -9.68 2.03 5.54
C ILE A 91 -10.72 1.74 4.45
N LYS A 92 -11.86 1.13 4.77
CA LYS A 92 -12.89 0.75 3.78
C LYS A 92 -13.61 1.95 3.19
N ILE A 93 -13.66 3.07 3.91
CA ILE A 93 -14.29 4.31 3.44
C ILE A 93 -13.31 5.22 2.69
N ALA A 94 -12.04 4.82 2.58
CA ALA A 94 -11.00 5.65 1.99
C ALA A 94 -11.18 5.85 0.48
N LYS A 95 -11.04 7.10 0.05
CA LYS A 95 -11.06 7.55 -1.35
C LYS A 95 -9.63 7.81 -1.81
N TRP A 96 -9.10 6.85 -2.54
CA TRP A 96 -7.71 6.86 -2.98
C TRP A 96 -7.52 7.69 -4.25
N ASP A 97 -6.79 8.79 -4.12
CA ASP A 97 -6.33 9.59 -5.26
C ASP A 97 -4.87 9.26 -5.59
N LYS A 98 -4.57 9.01 -6.87
CA LYS A 98 -3.20 8.76 -7.32
C LYS A 98 -2.36 10.03 -7.22
N LEU A 99 -1.35 10.01 -6.37
CA LEU A 99 -0.42 11.11 -6.12
C LEU A 99 0.81 11.04 -7.00
N ALA A 100 1.46 9.88 -7.01
CA ALA A 100 2.70 9.65 -7.74
C ALA A 100 2.72 8.25 -8.34
N GLN A 101 3.61 8.06 -9.31
CA GLN A 101 3.96 6.75 -9.84
C GLN A 101 5.48 6.55 -9.73
N GLY A 102 5.88 5.32 -9.46
CA GLY A 102 7.26 4.87 -9.45
C GLY A 102 7.38 3.46 -10.02
N LEU A 103 8.60 2.92 -10.03
CA LEU A 103 8.84 1.51 -10.32
C LEU A 103 9.26 0.81 -9.04
N ASP A 104 8.78 -0.40 -8.79
CA ASP A 104 9.32 -1.24 -7.71
C ASP A 104 10.69 -1.85 -8.09
N SER A 105 11.24 -2.69 -7.21
CA SER A 105 12.50 -3.41 -7.46
C SER A 105 12.40 -4.42 -8.62
N GLY A 106 11.19 -4.89 -8.94
CA GLY A 106 10.90 -5.77 -10.08
C GLY A 106 10.63 -5.04 -11.40
N GLY A 107 10.66 -3.70 -11.39
CA GLY A 107 10.35 -2.87 -12.56
C GLY A 107 8.86 -2.72 -12.87
N GLN A 108 7.98 -3.12 -11.95
CA GLN A 108 6.53 -2.93 -12.07
C GLN A 108 6.14 -1.51 -11.64
N VAL A 109 5.13 -0.95 -12.30
CA VAL A 109 4.61 0.38 -11.95
C VAL A 109 3.80 0.28 -10.66
N VAL A 110 4.21 1.05 -9.66
CA VAL A 110 3.50 1.20 -8.39
C VAL A 110 3.04 2.63 -8.23
N TYR A 111 1.86 2.81 -7.67
CA TYR A 111 1.30 4.13 -7.36
C TYR A 111 1.40 4.43 -5.88
N LEU A 112 1.77 5.66 -5.57
CA LEU A 112 1.48 6.26 -4.28
C LEU A 112 0.12 6.92 -4.38
N GLU A 113 -0.78 6.55 -3.48
CA GLU A 113 -2.14 7.01 -3.40
C GLU A 113 -2.37 7.69 -2.04
N TRP A 114 -3.33 8.62 -1.98
CA TRP A 114 -3.64 9.38 -0.78
C TRP A 114 -5.13 9.63 -0.65
N ASP A 115 -5.64 9.42 0.56
CA ASP A 115 -6.91 9.99 0.99
C ASP A 115 -6.61 11.23 1.85
N LYS A 116 -6.99 12.40 1.32
CA LYS A 116 -6.80 13.68 1.99
C LYS A 116 -7.62 13.85 3.26
N GLY A 117 -8.83 13.31 3.28
CA GLY A 117 -9.76 13.46 4.39
C GLY A 117 -9.34 12.62 5.60
N LEU A 118 -8.84 11.41 5.34
CA LEU A 118 -8.36 10.50 6.38
C LEU A 118 -6.86 10.65 6.68
N GLN A 119 -6.14 11.44 5.87
CA GLN A 119 -4.69 11.66 5.97
C GLN A 119 -3.89 10.35 5.93
N ILE A 120 -4.32 9.40 5.11
CA ILE A 120 -3.68 8.10 4.93
C ILE A 120 -3.15 7.93 3.52
N PHE A 121 -2.00 7.29 3.42
CA PHE A 121 -1.37 6.93 2.17
C PHE A 121 -1.53 5.45 1.89
N ARG A 122 -1.40 5.07 0.63
CA ARG A 122 -1.31 3.67 0.22
C ARG A 122 -0.31 3.52 -0.91
N ALA A 123 0.54 2.51 -0.83
CA ALA A 123 1.41 2.13 -1.92
C ALA A 123 1.55 0.61 -1.97
N ALA A 124 1.56 0.03 -3.17
CA ALA A 124 1.56 -1.43 -3.39
C ALA A 124 0.45 -2.17 -2.60
N GLY A 125 -0.68 -1.51 -2.36
CA GLY A 125 -1.79 -2.07 -1.57
C GLY A 125 -1.63 -1.96 -0.04
N LEU A 126 -0.48 -1.52 0.46
CA LEU A 126 -0.20 -1.33 1.88
C LEU A 126 -0.63 0.08 2.33
N PRO A 127 -1.63 0.22 3.22
CA PRO A 127 -2.05 1.51 3.77
C PRO A 127 -1.15 1.91 4.95
N PHE A 128 -0.85 3.20 5.07
CA PHE A 128 0.00 3.73 6.14
C PHE A 128 -0.26 5.21 6.42
N LYS A 129 0.10 5.67 7.61
CA LYS A 129 0.27 7.10 7.92
C LYS A 129 1.74 7.49 7.77
N SER A 130 1.97 8.75 7.44
CA SER A 130 3.32 9.33 7.47
C SER A 130 3.20 10.84 7.65
N SER A 131 3.47 11.31 8.87
CA SER A 131 3.39 12.73 9.22
C SER A 131 4.42 13.55 8.43
N VAL A 132 5.60 12.98 8.19
CA VAL A 132 6.67 13.61 7.38
C VAL A 132 6.19 13.81 5.94
N LEU A 133 5.67 12.76 5.31
CA LEU A 133 5.18 12.83 3.94
C LEU A 133 3.98 13.78 3.83
N TYR A 134 3.04 13.71 4.77
CA TYR A 134 1.90 14.62 4.81
C TYR A 134 2.37 16.08 4.85
N LYS A 135 3.23 16.42 5.81
CA LYS A 135 3.79 17.77 5.96
C LYS A 135 4.48 18.25 4.69
N ASP A 136 5.37 17.45 4.11
CA ASP A 136 6.09 17.81 2.88
C ASP A 136 5.16 18.09 1.70
N LEU A 137 4.02 17.40 1.63
CA LEU A 137 3.05 17.55 0.54
C LEU A 137 2.04 18.68 0.78
N THR A 138 1.73 19.03 2.03
CA THR A 138 0.73 20.06 2.37
C THR A 138 1.30 21.43 2.71
N ASP A 139 2.51 21.52 3.27
CA ASP A 139 3.15 22.79 3.72
C ASP A 139 3.96 23.48 2.62
#